data_AF-A0A2N4SIT6-F1
#
_entry.id   AF-A0A2N4SIT6-F1
#
_cell.length_a   1.000
_cell.length_b   1.000
_cell.length_c   1.000
_cell.angle_alpha   90.00
_cell.angle_beta   90.00
_cell.angle_gamma   90.00
#
_symmetry.space_group_name_H-M   'P 1'
#
loop_
_entity.id
_entity.type
_entity.pdbx_description
1 polymer ?
#
loop_
_entity_poly.entity_id
_entity_poly.type
_entity_poly.pdbx_seq_one_letter_code
_entity_poly.pdbx_strand_id
1 'polypeptide(L)'
;MNNPEKPALFPELDDMHLHRRQKFLYKALYENIRNKQLEAIVITTEDVREQEVGTMSSVAARQSAYNVKFWLWMLDYTAGVDLDVLAPQLAGIVDDFVRWNDANVPFRIALKEEFAEHNKKYGGTTNLDVCAVDFDNQIEYENALQLLSVAILLRDARSVKRIVKAMVFNRYADALYEQLIADFVDDPQEDMQAVQHDAPYSTLVEAYFEDDDVKAVALAKDYLKNWYKHQDGARWYNAHLKIENDRSFYYGYWAFEAGATCFLLDLDDSSIDHMVYPKDLVAYARKLQADGRWTTTKDAPLEMSAAVSTRFDRPDGEVCPK
;
A
#
# COMPACT_ATOMS: atom_id res chain seq x y z
N MET A 1 40.88 22.26 -28.49
CA MET A 1 39.82 21.29 -28.14
C MET A 1 39.18 21.82 -26.87
N ASN A 2 38.05 22.51 -27.02
CA ASN A 2 37.31 23.04 -25.87
C ASN A 2 36.58 21.88 -25.21
N ASN A 3 36.82 21.70 -23.92
CA ASN A 3 36.05 20.80 -23.08
C ASN A 3 34.60 21.31 -23.06
N PRO A 4 33.56 20.49 -23.29
CA PRO A 4 32.20 20.97 -23.17
C PRO A 4 31.95 21.35 -21.71
N GLU A 5 31.55 22.60 -21.46
CA GLU A 5 31.07 23.03 -20.15
C GLU A 5 29.90 22.15 -19.75
N LYS A 6 30.00 21.53 -18.55
CA LYS A 6 28.84 20.90 -17.91
C LYS A 6 27.77 21.99 -17.75
N PRO A 7 26.51 21.74 -18.16
CA PRO A 7 25.43 22.67 -17.89
C PRO A 7 25.39 22.98 -16.40
N ALA A 8 25.43 24.26 -16.05
CA ALA A 8 25.24 24.70 -14.69
C ALA A 8 23.81 24.36 -14.25
N LEU A 9 23.65 23.20 -13.62
CA LEU A 9 22.50 22.88 -12.77
C LEU A 9 22.59 23.78 -11.55
N PHE A 10 22.18 25.04 -11.67
CA PHE A 10 21.59 25.71 -10.54
C PHE A 10 20.16 25.16 -10.45
N PRO A 11 19.83 24.30 -9.46
CA PRO A 11 18.43 24.03 -9.20
C PRO A 11 17.79 25.38 -8.87
N GLU A 12 16.60 25.64 -9.40
CA GLU A 12 15.72 26.65 -8.81
C GLU A 12 15.74 26.48 -7.28
N LEU A 13 15.54 27.58 -6.54
CA LEU A 13 15.28 27.53 -5.10
C LEU A 13 14.03 26.66 -4.88
N ASP A 14 14.27 25.35 -4.72
CA ASP A 14 13.27 24.33 -4.55
C ASP A 14 13.03 24.17 -3.05
N ASP A 15 11.87 24.62 -2.59
CA ASP A 15 11.43 24.54 -1.20
C ASP A 15 10.91 23.14 -0.83
N MET A 16 10.90 22.17 -1.76
CA MET A 16 10.46 20.81 -1.48
C MET A 16 11.26 20.14 -0.36
N HIS A 17 12.52 20.54 -0.16
CA HIS A 17 13.31 20.08 0.98
C HIS A 17 12.77 20.50 2.35
N LEU A 18 11.91 21.53 2.41
CA LEU A 18 11.28 22.02 3.64
C LEU A 18 10.06 21.19 4.04
N HIS A 19 9.42 20.50 3.10
CA HIS A 19 8.17 19.77 3.35
C HIS A 19 8.19 18.29 3.00
N ARG A 20 9.13 17.81 2.16
CA ARG A 20 9.25 16.38 1.83
C ARG A 20 9.55 15.56 3.08
N ARG A 21 8.94 14.37 3.14
CA ARG A 21 9.14 13.45 4.26
C ARG A 21 10.42 12.62 4.14
N GLN A 22 10.95 12.47 2.93
CA GLN A 22 12.23 11.79 2.68
C GLN A 22 13.15 12.56 1.73
N LYS A 23 14.45 12.49 2.01
CA LYS A 23 15.48 13.32 1.36
C LYS A 23 15.77 13.00 -0.11
N PHE A 24 15.32 11.85 -0.63
CA PHE A 24 15.72 11.37 -1.96
C PHE A 24 14.91 11.96 -3.12
N LEU A 25 13.77 12.61 -2.84
CA LEU A 25 13.02 13.34 -3.84
C LEU A 25 13.55 14.77 -3.94
N TYR A 26 13.87 15.24 -5.14
CA TYR A 26 13.99 16.66 -5.51
C TYR A 26 12.86 17.03 -6.47
N LYS A 27 12.45 18.30 -6.56
CA LYS A 27 11.19 18.70 -7.22
C LYS A 27 11.03 18.17 -8.64
N ALA A 28 12.04 18.33 -9.49
CA ALA A 28 11.97 17.85 -10.87
C ALA A 28 11.80 16.31 -10.95
N LEU A 29 12.41 15.55 -10.05
CA LEU A 29 12.20 14.09 -9.97
C LEU A 29 10.75 13.79 -9.57
N TYR A 30 10.24 14.44 -8.54
CA TYR A 30 8.86 14.26 -8.08
C TYR A 30 7.85 14.58 -9.18
N GLU A 31 7.93 15.77 -9.79
CA GLU A 31 7.01 16.23 -10.83
C GLU A 31 6.98 15.26 -12.03
N ASN A 32 8.15 14.80 -12.48
CA ASN A 32 8.25 13.87 -13.60
C ASN A 32 7.75 12.46 -13.26
N ILE A 33 8.09 11.90 -12.09
CA ILE A 33 7.55 10.59 -11.67
C ILE A 33 6.03 10.70 -11.54
N ARG A 34 5.53 11.77 -10.91
CA ARG A 34 4.10 11.99 -10.71
C ARG A 34 3.34 12.06 -12.03
N ASN A 35 3.85 12.82 -13.00
CA ASN A 35 3.25 12.91 -14.34
C ASN A 35 3.19 11.53 -15.03
N LYS A 36 4.29 10.77 -15.00
CA LYS A 36 4.30 9.40 -15.54
C LYS A 36 3.33 8.47 -14.83
N GLN A 37 3.18 8.64 -13.52
CA GLN A 37 2.27 7.83 -12.71
C GLN A 37 0.80 8.11 -13.07
N LEU A 38 0.47 9.38 -13.31
CA LEU A 38 -0.85 9.79 -13.82
C LEU A 38 -1.12 9.24 -15.22
N GLU A 39 -0.14 9.28 -16.13
CA GLU A 39 -0.24 8.63 -17.44
C GLU A 39 -0.46 7.12 -17.31
N ALA A 40 0.28 6.45 -16.42
CA ALA A 40 0.14 5.02 -16.16
C ALA A 40 -1.25 4.67 -15.59
N ILE A 41 -1.85 5.53 -14.77
CA ILE A 41 -3.24 5.35 -14.30
C ILE A 41 -4.23 5.38 -15.46
N VAL A 42 -4.06 6.29 -16.42
CA VAL A 42 -4.92 6.34 -17.62
C VAL A 42 -4.78 5.04 -18.42
N ILE A 43 -3.54 4.64 -18.73
CA ILE A 43 -3.26 3.43 -19.53
C ILE A 43 -3.83 2.18 -18.86
N THR A 44 -3.54 1.95 -17.58
CA THR A 44 -4.02 0.76 -16.86
C THR A 44 -5.53 0.77 -16.68
N THR A 45 -6.17 1.93 -16.57
CA THR A 45 -7.64 2.02 -16.51
C THR A 45 -8.28 1.64 -17.84
N GLU A 46 -7.72 2.06 -18.97
CA GLU A 46 -8.22 1.62 -20.28
C GLU A 46 -7.96 0.13 -20.50
N ASP A 47 -6.77 -0.37 -20.14
CA ASP A 47 -6.44 -1.80 -20.24
C ASP A 47 -7.46 -2.67 -19.47
N VAL A 48 -7.82 -2.28 -18.24
CA VAL A 48 -8.87 -2.97 -17.47
C VAL A 48 -10.22 -3.04 -18.21
N ARG A 49 -10.57 -2.04 -19.03
CA ARG A 49 -11.83 -2.02 -19.81
C ARG A 49 -11.74 -2.88 -21.07
N GLU A 50 -10.56 -3.01 -21.65
CA GLU A 50 -10.31 -3.79 -22.86
C GLU A 50 -10.16 -5.29 -22.59
N GLN A 51 -9.66 -5.67 -21.41
CA GLN A 51 -9.44 -7.07 -21.07
C GLN A 51 -10.74 -7.84 -20.83
N GLU A 52 -10.85 -9.01 -21.45
CA GLU A 52 -11.92 -9.97 -21.18
C GLU A 52 -11.86 -10.46 -19.72
N VAL A 53 -13.00 -10.41 -19.02
CA VAL A 53 -13.11 -10.83 -17.62
C VAL A 53 -12.86 -12.34 -17.49
N GLY A 54 -12.19 -12.74 -16.40
CA GLY A 54 -11.88 -14.15 -16.14
C GLY A 54 -10.59 -14.65 -16.80
N THR A 55 -9.84 -13.78 -17.46
CA THR A 55 -8.51 -14.10 -18.02
C THR A 55 -7.37 -13.64 -17.11
N MET A 56 -6.19 -14.25 -17.24
CA MET A 56 -4.97 -13.83 -16.54
C MET A 56 -4.64 -12.36 -16.81
N SER A 57 -4.79 -11.91 -18.06
CA SER A 57 -4.57 -10.51 -18.45
C SER A 57 -5.53 -9.57 -17.74
N SER A 58 -6.80 -9.95 -17.59
CA SER A 58 -7.79 -9.18 -16.82
C SER A 58 -7.40 -8.99 -15.36
N VAL A 59 -6.84 -10.03 -14.73
CA VAL A 59 -6.37 -9.99 -13.34
C VAL A 59 -5.14 -9.09 -13.25
N ALA A 60 -4.15 -9.27 -14.14
CA ALA A 60 -2.93 -8.47 -14.17
C ALA A 60 -3.19 -6.98 -14.45
N ALA A 61 -4.14 -6.66 -15.33
CA ALA A 61 -4.54 -5.28 -15.62
C ALA A 61 -5.13 -4.60 -14.38
N ARG A 62 -6.01 -5.29 -13.63
CA ARG A 62 -6.59 -4.77 -12.37
C ARG A 62 -5.55 -4.61 -11.28
N GLN A 63 -4.63 -5.56 -11.14
CA GLN A 63 -3.51 -5.44 -10.22
C GLN A 63 -2.67 -4.20 -10.54
N SER A 64 -2.36 -4.00 -11.82
CA SER A 64 -1.59 -2.86 -12.30
C SER A 64 -2.31 -1.55 -11.99
N ALA A 65 -3.61 -1.45 -12.28
CA ALA A 65 -4.42 -0.27 -12.00
C ALA A 65 -4.47 0.10 -10.51
N TYR A 66 -4.60 -0.88 -9.61
CA TYR A 66 -4.52 -0.67 -8.16
C TYR A 66 -3.10 -0.19 -7.76
N ASN A 67 -2.07 -0.92 -8.18
CA ASN A 67 -0.68 -0.65 -7.81
C ASN A 67 -0.27 0.77 -8.21
N VAL A 68 -0.59 1.20 -9.42
CA VAL A 68 -0.17 2.53 -9.88
C VAL A 68 -0.81 3.67 -9.09
N LYS A 69 -2.03 3.49 -8.59
CA LYS A 69 -2.70 4.49 -7.75
C LYS A 69 -2.12 4.50 -6.34
N PHE A 70 -1.84 3.32 -5.77
CA PHE A 70 -1.23 3.25 -4.44
C PHE A 70 0.20 3.80 -4.44
N TRP A 71 0.98 3.52 -5.48
CA TRP A 71 2.33 4.11 -5.63
C TRP A 71 2.30 5.63 -5.84
N LEU A 72 1.29 6.16 -6.53
CA LEU A 72 1.08 7.61 -6.60
C LEU A 72 0.78 8.21 -5.22
N TRP A 73 -0.08 7.55 -4.44
CA TRP A 73 -0.39 7.98 -3.08
C TRP A 73 0.86 8.01 -2.20
N MET A 74 1.70 6.96 -2.25
CA MET A 74 2.97 6.93 -1.51
C MET A 74 3.97 7.96 -2.00
N LEU A 75 4.01 8.25 -3.30
CA LEU A 75 4.86 9.30 -3.87
C LEU A 75 4.45 10.68 -3.34
N ASP A 76 3.16 11.01 -3.41
CA ASP A 76 2.62 12.29 -2.93
C ASP A 76 2.80 12.41 -1.40
N TYR A 77 2.62 11.32 -0.65
CA TYR A 77 2.99 11.26 0.78
C TYR A 77 4.49 11.55 0.97
N THR A 78 5.38 10.88 0.23
CA THR A 78 6.82 11.11 0.36
C THR A 78 7.24 12.54 0.03
N ALA A 79 6.55 13.18 -0.93
CA ALA A 79 6.78 14.55 -1.36
C ALA A 79 6.29 15.61 -0.35
N GLY A 80 5.54 15.23 0.68
CA GLY A 80 5.05 16.17 1.69
C GLY A 80 3.63 16.71 1.42
N VAL A 81 2.84 16.08 0.54
CA VAL A 81 1.45 16.48 0.33
C VAL A 81 0.67 16.33 1.64
N ASP A 82 -0.24 17.27 1.89
CA ASP A 82 -1.05 17.34 3.11
C ASP A 82 -1.95 16.10 3.27
N LEU A 83 -2.06 15.58 4.50
CA LEU A 83 -2.82 14.38 4.79
C LEU A 83 -4.33 14.57 4.62
N ASP A 84 -4.87 15.77 4.82
CA ASP A 84 -6.28 16.05 4.53
C ASP A 84 -6.58 16.02 3.01
N VAL A 85 -5.56 16.18 2.16
CA VAL A 85 -5.66 16.00 0.70
C VAL A 85 -5.52 14.53 0.31
N LEU A 86 -4.63 13.80 0.98
CA LEU A 86 -4.33 12.39 0.67
C LEU A 86 -5.39 11.42 1.22
N ALA A 87 -5.92 11.67 2.42
CA ALA A 87 -6.80 10.74 3.10
C ALA A 87 -8.06 10.35 2.29
N PRO A 88 -8.79 11.27 1.65
CA PRO A 88 -9.99 10.92 0.89
C PRO A 88 -9.74 10.04 -0.33
N GLN A 89 -8.49 9.98 -0.82
CA GLN A 89 -8.13 9.23 -2.03
C GLN A 89 -8.01 7.72 -1.77
N LEU A 90 -7.70 7.32 -0.53
CA LEU A 90 -7.43 5.94 -0.18
C LEU A 90 -8.61 5.02 -0.49
N ALA A 91 -9.84 5.45 -0.18
CA ALA A 91 -11.04 4.62 -0.39
C ALA A 91 -11.20 4.14 -1.85
N GLY A 92 -10.85 4.98 -2.83
CA GLY A 92 -10.88 4.62 -4.24
C GLY A 92 -9.80 3.60 -4.63
N ILE A 93 -8.61 3.72 -4.02
CA ILE A 93 -7.49 2.76 -4.20
C ILE A 93 -7.88 1.39 -3.65
N VAL A 94 -8.51 1.37 -2.48
CA VAL A 94 -8.99 0.14 -1.83
C VAL A 94 -10.13 -0.49 -2.62
N ASP A 95 -10.99 0.30 -3.24
CA ASP A 95 -12.00 -0.24 -4.16
C ASP A 95 -11.38 -0.94 -5.37
N ASP A 96 -10.24 -0.45 -5.89
CA ASP A 96 -9.50 -1.12 -6.96
C ASP A 96 -8.77 -2.38 -6.48
N PHE A 97 -8.21 -2.37 -5.26
CA PHE A 97 -7.65 -3.56 -4.61
C PHE A 97 -8.70 -4.67 -4.49
N VAL A 98 -9.90 -4.33 -4.02
CA VAL A 98 -11.02 -5.28 -3.92
C VAL A 98 -11.43 -5.79 -5.31
N ARG A 99 -11.53 -4.91 -6.32
CA ARG A 99 -11.84 -5.33 -7.71
C ARG A 99 -10.79 -6.28 -8.28
N TRP A 100 -9.52 -6.08 -7.97
CA TRP A 100 -8.45 -7.00 -8.33
C TRP A 100 -8.65 -8.36 -7.65
N ASN A 101 -8.94 -8.36 -6.34
CA ASN A 101 -9.24 -9.59 -5.60
C ASN A 101 -10.44 -10.35 -6.17
N ASP A 102 -11.55 -9.67 -6.39
CA ASP A 102 -12.79 -10.24 -6.92
C ASP A 102 -12.61 -10.84 -8.32
N ALA A 103 -11.69 -10.30 -9.13
CA ALA A 103 -11.33 -10.88 -10.42
C ALA A 103 -10.37 -12.08 -10.29
N ASN A 104 -9.44 -12.04 -9.34
CA ASN A 104 -8.44 -13.09 -9.14
C ASN A 104 -9.04 -14.37 -8.55
N VAL A 105 -9.96 -14.28 -7.59
CA VAL A 105 -10.56 -15.45 -6.91
C VAL A 105 -11.16 -16.45 -7.90
N PRO A 106 -12.13 -16.08 -8.78
CA PRO A 106 -12.70 -17.03 -9.73
C PRO A 106 -11.67 -17.53 -10.75
N PHE A 107 -10.69 -16.70 -11.13
CA PHE A 107 -9.61 -17.10 -12.03
C PHE A 107 -8.72 -18.19 -11.41
N ARG A 108 -8.30 -18.02 -10.13
CA ARG A 108 -7.53 -19.04 -9.40
C ARG A 108 -8.34 -20.33 -9.22
N ILE A 109 -9.65 -20.25 -8.95
CA ILE A 109 -10.51 -21.43 -8.89
C ILE A 109 -10.51 -22.18 -10.22
N ALA A 110 -10.69 -21.47 -11.34
CA ALA A 110 -10.67 -22.08 -12.67
C ALA A 110 -9.34 -22.78 -12.98
N LEU A 111 -8.20 -22.16 -12.64
CA LEU A 111 -6.88 -22.78 -12.81
C LEU A 111 -6.73 -24.04 -11.93
N LYS A 112 -7.22 -24.00 -10.69
CA LYS A 112 -7.17 -25.16 -9.79
C LYS A 112 -7.90 -26.35 -10.40
N GLU A 113 -9.07 -26.11 -11.00
CA GLU A 113 -9.88 -27.12 -11.65
C GLU A 113 -9.23 -27.64 -12.94
N GLU A 114 -8.70 -26.75 -13.79
CA GLU A 114 -8.03 -27.09 -15.04
C GLU A 114 -6.83 -28.04 -14.81
N PHE A 115 -6.02 -27.76 -13.80
CA PHE A 115 -4.82 -28.53 -13.51
C PHE A 115 -5.03 -29.69 -12.50
N ALA A 116 -6.26 -29.95 -12.05
CA ALA A 116 -6.54 -30.93 -11.01
C ALA A 116 -6.04 -32.36 -11.35
N GLU A 117 -6.30 -32.85 -12.56
CA GLU A 117 -5.88 -34.19 -12.99
C GLU A 117 -4.37 -34.29 -13.20
N HIS A 118 -3.74 -33.22 -13.71
CA HIS A 118 -2.28 -33.14 -13.84
C HIS A 118 -1.61 -33.24 -12.46
N ASN A 119 -2.10 -32.45 -11.50
CA ASN A 119 -1.62 -32.42 -10.13
C ASN A 119 -1.77 -33.77 -9.43
N LYS A 120 -2.95 -34.39 -9.55
CA LYS A 120 -3.20 -35.75 -9.04
C LYS A 120 -2.23 -36.77 -9.63
N LYS A 121 -1.91 -36.65 -10.92
CA LYS A 121 -1.03 -37.60 -11.63
C LYS A 121 0.45 -37.45 -11.27
N TYR A 122 0.93 -36.22 -11.09
CA TYR A 122 2.36 -35.94 -10.89
C TYR A 122 2.72 -35.54 -9.46
N GLY A 123 1.77 -35.61 -8.52
CA GLY A 123 1.99 -35.23 -7.12
C GLY A 123 2.23 -33.74 -6.92
N GLY A 124 1.82 -32.91 -7.89
CA GLY A 124 1.89 -31.46 -7.77
C GLY A 124 0.73 -30.94 -6.91
N THR A 125 0.98 -29.92 -6.11
CA THR A 125 -0.07 -29.13 -5.45
C THR A 125 -0.02 -27.73 -6.04
N THR A 126 -1.06 -27.30 -6.77
CA THR A 126 -1.22 -25.85 -7.01
C THR A 126 -1.68 -25.21 -5.71
N ASN A 127 -0.78 -24.47 -5.05
CA ASN A 127 -1.13 -23.66 -3.90
C ASN A 127 -1.87 -22.41 -4.41
N LEU A 128 -3.18 -22.53 -4.57
CA LEU A 128 -4.07 -21.46 -5.04
C LEU A 128 -4.92 -20.98 -3.87
N ASP A 129 -4.27 -20.72 -2.74
CA ASP A 129 -4.92 -20.22 -1.53
C ASP A 129 -5.56 -18.86 -1.84
N VAL A 130 -6.78 -18.70 -1.33
CA VAL A 130 -7.92 -18.27 -2.15
C VAL A 130 -8.23 -16.76 -2.10
N CYS A 131 -7.21 -15.94 -1.89
CA CYS A 131 -7.29 -14.49 -2.16
C CYS A 131 -6.17 -14.06 -3.12
N ALA A 132 -6.16 -12.80 -3.54
CA ALA A 132 -5.20 -12.33 -4.53
C ALA A 132 -3.80 -12.06 -3.98
N VAL A 133 -3.71 -11.73 -2.70
CA VAL A 133 -2.43 -11.52 -2.01
C VAL A 133 -1.93 -12.86 -1.51
N ASP A 134 -0.78 -13.28 -2.00
CA ASP A 134 -0.07 -14.46 -1.51
C ASP A 134 0.86 -14.08 -0.35
N PHE A 135 0.53 -14.55 0.87
CA PHE A 135 1.35 -14.30 2.06
C PHE A 135 2.68 -15.08 2.06
N ASP A 136 2.85 -16.10 1.21
CA ASP A 136 4.16 -16.74 1.03
C ASP A 136 5.12 -15.83 0.22
N ASN A 137 4.56 -14.87 -0.54
CA ASN A 137 5.33 -13.91 -1.31
C ASN A 137 5.55 -12.62 -0.52
N GLN A 138 6.78 -12.44 -0.03
CA GLN A 138 7.16 -11.29 0.80
C GLN A 138 6.83 -9.93 0.18
N ILE A 139 6.91 -9.77 -1.13
CA ILE A 139 6.59 -8.50 -1.79
C ILE A 139 5.08 -8.22 -1.73
N GLU A 140 4.25 -9.25 -1.92
CA GLU A 140 2.80 -9.11 -1.83
C GLU A 140 2.35 -8.91 -0.38
N TYR A 141 2.94 -9.65 0.56
CA TYR A 141 2.76 -9.47 1.99
C TYR A 141 3.04 -8.03 2.44
N GLU A 142 4.23 -7.49 2.12
CA GLU A 142 4.61 -6.13 2.48
C GLU A 142 3.67 -5.08 1.87
N ASN A 143 3.33 -5.21 0.58
CA ASN A 143 2.40 -4.26 -0.06
C ASN A 143 1.01 -4.27 0.59
N ALA A 144 0.53 -5.45 1.00
CA ALA A 144 -0.75 -5.61 1.68
C ALA A 144 -0.72 -5.00 3.09
N LEU A 145 0.35 -5.24 3.86
CA LEU A 145 0.55 -4.61 5.16
C LEU A 145 0.64 -3.08 5.04
N GLN A 146 1.33 -2.55 4.03
CA GLN A 146 1.40 -1.11 3.79
C GLN A 146 0.02 -0.51 3.51
N LEU A 147 -0.78 -1.12 2.61
CA LEU A 147 -2.12 -0.64 2.29
C LEU A 147 -3.03 -0.66 3.54
N LEU A 148 -3.01 -1.76 4.29
CA LEU A 148 -3.79 -1.93 5.52
C LEU A 148 -3.39 -0.90 6.58
N SER A 149 -2.09 -0.74 6.81
CA SER A 149 -1.54 0.15 7.82
C SER A 149 -1.83 1.62 7.51
N VAL A 150 -1.76 2.01 6.24
CA VAL A 150 -2.20 3.33 5.80
C VAL A 150 -3.70 3.53 6.08
N ALA A 151 -4.55 2.52 5.81
CA ALA A 151 -5.98 2.59 6.11
C ALA A 151 -6.27 2.76 7.62
N ILE A 152 -5.53 2.04 8.46
CA ILE A 152 -5.60 2.14 9.92
C ILE A 152 -5.20 3.55 10.38
N LEU A 153 -4.05 4.05 9.92
CA LEU A 153 -3.52 5.35 10.35
C LEU A 153 -4.30 6.55 9.78
N LEU A 154 -4.98 6.38 8.64
CA LEU A 154 -5.96 7.36 8.15
C LEU A 154 -7.31 7.27 8.88
N ARG A 155 -7.49 6.30 9.78
CA ARG A 155 -8.76 5.98 10.45
C ARG A 155 -9.89 5.87 9.42
N ASP A 156 -9.63 5.12 8.35
CA ASP A 156 -10.57 4.78 7.29
C ASP A 156 -11.13 3.37 7.57
N ALA A 157 -12.12 3.29 8.45
CA ALA A 157 -12.68 2.02 8.89
C ALA A 157 -13.31 1.20 7.75
N ARG A 158 -13.95 1.87 6.78
CA ARG A 158 -14.51 1.20 5.59
C ARG A 158 -13.40 0.49 4.83
N SER A 159 -12.30 1.18 4.57
CA SER A 159 -11.17 0.63 3.83
C SER A 159 -10.53 -0.54 4.55
N VAL A 160 -10.29 -0.42 5.87
CA VAL A 160 -9.76 -1.54 6.68
C VAL A 160 -10.65 -2.78 6.56
N LYS A 161 -11.96 -2.64 6.78
CA LYS A 161 -12.90 -3.78 6.69
C LYS A 161 -12.94 -4.42 5.30
N ARG A 162 -12.85 -3.61 4.24
CA ARG A 162 -12.83 -4.11 2.85
C ARG A 162 -11.54 -4.85 2.51
N ILE A 163 -10.39 -4.35 2.97
CA ILE A 163 -9.10 -5.04 2.83
C ILE A 163 -9.15 -6.40 3.55
N VAL A 164 -9.61 -6.42 4.81
CA VAL A 164 -9.75 -7.65 5.60
C VAL A 164 -10.69 -8.66 4.92
N LYS A 165 -11.83 -8.21 4.41
CA LYS A 165 -12.76 -9.08 3.67
C LYS A 165 -12.12 -9.66 2.40
N ALA A 166 -11.34 -8.87 1.66
CA ALA A 166 -10.67 -9.34 0.45
C ALA A 166 -9.57 -10.37 0.75
N MET A 167 -8.87 -10.23 1.88
CA MET A 167 -7.79 -11.13 2.32
C MET A 167 -8.25 -12.19 3.33
N VAL A 168 -9.55 -12.54 3.34
CA VAL A 168 -10.14 -13.45 4.35
C VAL A 168 -9.44 -14.82 4.41
N PHE A 169 -8.87 -15.31 3.32
CA PHE A 169 -8.16 -16.58 3.28
C PHE A 169 -6.76 -16.54 3.91
N ASN A 170 -6.24 -15.35 4.21
CA ASN A 170 -4.99 -15.16 4.92
C ASN A 170 -5.20 -15.00 6.44
N ARG A 171 -6.45 -15.02 6.91
CA ARG A 171 -6.74 -15.07 8.35
C ARG A 171 -6.06 -16.29 8.97
N TYR A 172 -5.58 -16.15 10.19
CA TYR A 172 -4.91 -17.22 10.96
C TYR A 172 -3.57 -17.70 10.37
N ALA A 173 -3.04 -17.02 9.34
CA ALA A 173 -1.78 -17.40 8.69
C ALA A 173 -0.58 -16.61 9.20
N ASP A 174 -0.78 -15.38 9.68
CA ASP A 174 0.30 -14.48 10.12
C ASP A 174 -0.10 -13.63 11.33
N ALA A 175 0.74 -13.63 12.35
CA ALA A 175 0.51 -12.95 13.61
C ALA A 175 0.45 -11.43 13.45
N LEU A 176 1.38 -10.81 12.72
CA LEU A 176 1.39 -9.35 12.57
C LEU A 176 0.11 -8.86 11.89
N TYR A 177 -0.34 -9.57 10.86
CA TYR A 177 -1.62 -9.29 10.22
C TYR A 177 -2.79 -9.40 11.19
N GLU A 178 -2.89 -10.48 11.98
CA GLU A 178 -3.98 -10.65 12.96
C GLU A 178 -3.96 -9.55 14.05
N GLN A 179 -2.78 -9.18 14.54
CA GLN A 179 -2.65 -8.11 15.55
C GLN A 179 -3.05 -6.74 15.00
N LEU A 180 -2.77 -6.44 13.72
CA LEU A 180 -3.19 -5.18 13.09
C LEU A 180 -4.70 -5.06 12.92
N ILE A 181 -5.43 -6.18 12.80
CA ILE A 181 -6.86 -6.19 12.48
C ILE A 181 -7.77 -6.55 13.65
N ALA A 182 -7.22 -6.84 14.83
CA ALA A 182 -7.97 -7.36 15.99
C ALA A 182 -9.25 -6.54 16.31
N ASP A 183 -9.17 -5.21 16.25
CA ASP A 183 -10.29 -4.28 16.50
C ASP A 183 -11.34 -4.17 15.36
N PHE A 184 -11.11 -4.87 14.25
CA PHE A 184 -11.90 -4.81 13.02
C PHE A 184 -12.58 -6.12 12.66
N VAL A 185 -12.38 -7.18 13.45
CA VAL A 185 -12.94 -8.51 13.25
C VAL A 185 -13.71 -8.97 14.49
N ASP A 186 -14.64 -9.92 14.32
CA ASP A 186 -15.44 -10.47 15.42
C ASP A 186 -14.76 -11.65 16.15
N ASP A 187 -13.68 -12.17 15.56
CA ASP A 187 -12.92 -13.35 15.98
C ASP A 187 -11.40 -13.09 16.06
N PRO A 188 -10.95 -12.11 16.89
CA PRO A 188 -9.53 -11.74 16.98
C PRO A 188 -8.67 -12.89 17.51
N GLN A 189 -7.40 -12.93 17.09
CA GLN A 189 -6.40 -13.92 17.50
C GLN A 189 -5.29 -13.26 18.31
N GLU A 190 -5.62 -12.86 19.53
CA GLU A 190 -4.75 -12.03 20.38
C GLU A 190 -3.46 -12.74 20.78
N ASP A 191 -3.44 -14.07 20.87
CA ASP A 191 -2.31 -14.90 21.31
C ASP A 191 -1.48 -15.51 20.17
N MET A 192 -1.78 -15.16 18.92
CA MET A 192 -1.08 -15.72 17.75
C MET A 192 0.33 -15.13 17.59
N GLN A 193 1.32 -16.02 17.41
CA GLN A 193 2.74 -15.65 17.24
C GLN A 193 3.38 -16.21 15.96
N ALA A 194 2.67 -17.02 15.18
CA ALA A 194 3.21 -17.57 13.93
C ALA A 194 3.36 -16.46 12.88
N VAL A 195 4.57 -16.26 12.36
CA VAL A 195 4.88 -15.25 11.34
C VAL A 195 5.31 -15.91 10.04
N GLN A 196 4.83 -15.41 8.91
CA GLN A 196 5.15 -15.93 7.58
C GLN A 196 6.58 -15.55 7.16
N HIS A 197 6.95 -14.31 7.44
CA HIS A 197 8.29 -13.80 7.20
C HIS A 197 8.89 -13.41 8.54
N ASP A 198 9.81 -14.24 9.04
CA ASP A 198 10.37 -14.05 10.38
C ASP A 198 11.13 -12.71 10.50
N ALA A 199 12.27 -12.56 9.82
CA ALA A 199 13.03 -11.32 9.90
C ALA A 199 12.55 -10.28 8.85
N PRO A 200 12.11 -9.08 9.24
CA PRO A 200 12.12 -8.50 10.60
C PRO A 200 10.77 -8.57 11.33
N TYR A 201 9.70 -9.08 10.73
CA TYR A 201 8.33 -8.93 11.22
C TYR A 201 8.06 -9.59 12.58
N SER A 202 8.76 -10.68 12.95
CA SER A 202 8.67 -11.26 14.30
C SER A 202 9.01 -10.25 15.39
N THR A 203 10.04 -9.43 15.19
CA THR A 203 10.43 -8.37 16.14
C THR A 203 9.31 -7.36 16.35
N LEU A 204 8.51 -7.06 15.32
CA LEU A 204 7.38 -6.16 15.46
C LEU A 204 6.19 -6.84 16.17
N VAL A 205 5.96 -8.14 15.92
CA VAL A 205 4.95 -8.93 16.63
C VAL A 205 5.25 -9.01 18.12
N GLU A 206 6.52 -9.18 18.51
CA GLU A 206 6.94 -9.20 19.92
C GLU A 206 6.44 -7.97 20.70
N ALA A 207 6.30 -6.80 20.05
CA ALA A 207 5.81 -5.58 20.71
C ALA A 207 4.37 -5.71 21.22
N TYR A 208 3.53 -6.55 20.61
CA TYR A 208 2.16 -6.82 21.08
C TYR A 208 2.10 -7.68 22.33
N PHE A 209 3.19 -8.37 22.67
CA PHE A 209 3.28 -9.31 23.79
C PHE A 209 4.21 -8.80 24.91
N GLU A 210 4.62 -7.53 24.84
CA GLU A 210 5.45 -6.90 25.84
C GLU A 210 4.61 -5.94 26.70
N ASP A 211 4.55 -6.21 28.01
CA ASP A 211 3.79 -5.40 28.98
C ASP A 211 4.46 -4.05 29.29
N ASP A 212 5.75 -3.90 28.98
CA ASP A 212 6.51 -2.65 29.18
C ASP A 212 6.56 -1.83 27.88
N ASP A 213 5.79 -0.75 27.83
CA ASP A 213 5.73 0.17 26.68
C ASP A 213 7.12 0.64 26.22
N VAL A 214 8.07 0.84 27.13
CA VAL A 214 9.43 1.28 26.78
C VAL A 214 10.16 0.20 25.99
N LYS A 215 9.95 -1.07 26.37
CA LYS A 215 10.51 -2.20 25.64
C LYS A 215 9.77 -2.46 24.33
N ALA A 216 8.44 -2.30 24.29
CA ALA A 216 7.66 -2.38 23.05
C ALA A 216 8.14 -1.33 22.02
N VAL A 217 8.40 -0.10 22.46
CA VAL A 217 9.01 0.94 21.61
C VAL A 217 10.43 0.57 21.17
N ALA A 218 11.22 -0.10 22.02
CA ALA A 218 12.55 -0.57 21.65
C ALA A 218 12.50 -1.65 20.55
N LEU A 219 11.52 -2.55 20.60
CA LEU A 219 11.26 -3.57 19.57
C LEU A 219 10.87 -2.90 18.24
N ALA A 220 9.95 -1.93 18.27
CA ALA A 220 9.59 -1.15 17.07
C ALA A 220 10.82 -0.43 16.46
N LYS A 221 11.73 0.10 17.29
CA LYS A 221 12.99 0.70 16.79
C LYS A 221 13.93 -0.32 16.18
N ASP A 222 14.06 -1.50 16.76
CA ASP A 222 14.91 -2.56 16.20
C ASP A 222 14.33 -3.08 14.88
N TYR A 223 13.01 -3.27 14.81
CA TYR A 223 12.30 -3.54 13.56
C TYR A 223 12.65 -2.50 12.49
N LEU A 224 12.46 -1.22 12.78
CA LEU A 224 12.72 -0.12 11.84
C LEU A 224 14.17 -0.09 11.33
N LYS A 225 15.13 -0.32 12.22
CA LYS A 225 16.56 -0.39 11.90
C LYS A 225 16.88 -1.56 10.96
N ASN A 226 16.18 -2.67 11.12
CA ASN A 226 16.39 -3.90 10.36
C ASN A 226 15.46 -4.02 9.14
N TRP A 227 14.42 -3.20 9.02
CA TRP A 227 13.41 -3.28 7.97
C TRP A 227 14.07 -3.26 6.59
N TYR A 228 14.79 -2.18 6.26
CA TYR A 228 15.29 -1.96 4.90
C TYR A 228 16.13 -3.13 4.35
N LYS A 229 17.07 -3.65 5.15
CA LYS A 229 17.98 -4.72 4.69
C LYS A 229 17.28 -6.05 4.41
N HIS A 230 16.12 -6.30 5.01
CA HIS A 230 15.34 -7.52 4.78
C HIS A 230 14.35 -7.37 3.63
N GLN A 231 14.26 -6.20 3.00
CA GLN A 231 13.43 -5.95 1.82
C GLN A 231 14.21 -6.17 0.51
N ASP A 232 15.33 -6.90 0.56
CA ASP A 232 16.09 -7.29 -0.62
C ASP A 232 15.24 -8.17 -1.55
N GLY A 233 15.41 -8.01 -2.86
CA GLY A 233 14.57 -8.63 -3.89
C GLY A 233 13.33 -7.82 -4.27
N ALA A 234 12.87 -6.88 -3.43
CA ALA A 234 11.82 -5.97 -3.83
C ALA A 234 12.28 -5.06 -4.99
N ARG A 235 11.42 -4.82 -5.98
CA ARG A 235 11.77 -4.00 -7.17
C ARG A 235 12.33 -2.62 -6.77
N TRP A 236 11.81 -2.06 -5.69
CA TRP A 236 12.15 -0.75 -5.15
C TRP A 236 13.39 -0.74 -4.24
N TYR A 237 13.92 -1.90 -3.89
CA TYR A 237 15.15 -2.01 -3.14
C TYR A 237 16.29 -1.32 -3.90
N ASN A 238 17.04 -0.47 -3.18
CA ASN A 238 18.06 0.42 -3.75
C ASN A 238 17.61 1.36 -4.88
N ALA A 239 16.30 1.61 -5.04
CA ALA A 239 15.79 2.58 -6.02
C ALA A 239 16.47 3.96 -5.91
N HIS A 240 16.72 4.42 -4.69
CA HIS A 240 17.41 5.69 -4.43
C HIS A 240 18.86 5.74 -4.94
N LEU A 241 19.55 4.60 -5.05
CA LEU A 241 20.89 4.50 -5.62
C LEU A 241 20.88 4.50 -7.16
N LYS A 242 19.71 4.24 -7.76
CA LYS A 242 19.48 4.16 -9.21
C LYS A 242 18.88 5.46 -9.77
N ILE A 243 18.88 6.54 -8.98
CA ILE A 243 18.44 7.87 -9.43
C ILE A 243 19.57 8.49 -10.25
N GLU A 244 19.53 8.26 -11.56
CA GLU A 244 20.51 8.81 -12.52
C GLU A 244 20.02 10.11 -13.18
N ASN A 245 18.70 10.27 -13.26
CA ASN A 245 18.02 11.43 -13.82
C ASN A 245 16.62 11.59 -13.20
N ASP A 246 15.95 12.67 -13.59
CA ASP A 246 14.60 13.07 -13.15
C ASP A 246 13.47 12.14 -13.65
N ARG A 247 13.79 11.03 -14.31
CA ARG A 247 12.84 10.02 -14.79
C ARG A 247 12.95 8.67 -14.06
N SER A 248 13.88 8.56 -13.12
CA SER A 248 14.13 7.38 -12.29
C SER A 248 12.96 7.12 -11.35
N PHE A 249 12.71 5.87 -10.97
CA PHE A 249 11.56 5.55 -10.11
C PHE A 249 11.93 5.63 -8.62
N TYR A 250 11.11 6.30 -7.82
CA TYR A 250 11.20 6.35 -6.36
C TYR A 250 9.88 6.88 -5.80
N TYR A 251 9.24 6.17 -4.87
CA TYR A 251 7.98 6.59 -4.23
C TYR A 251 8.05 6.58 -2.70
N GLY A 252 9.25 6.44 -2.12
CA GLY A 252 9.48 6.39 -0.68
C GLY A 252 9.81 5.01 -0.14
N TYR A 253 10.34 5.00 1.09
CA TYR A 253 10.59 3.81 1.89
C TYR A 253 9.81 3.91 3.19
N TRP A 254 8.75 3.12 3.35
CA TRP A 254 7.82 3.30 4.48
C TRP A 254 7.51 1.97 5.14
N ALA A 255 7.79 1.90 6.44
CA ALA A 255 7.36 0.82 7.32
C ALA A 255 6.04 1.28 7.99
N PHE A 256 4.96 1.30 7.22
CA PHE A 256 3.67 1.83 7.71
C PHE A 256 3.10 0.98 8.84
N GLU A 257 3.32 -0.33 8.78
CA GLU A 257 2.96 -1.33 9.78
C GLU A 257 3.58 -1.02 11.14
N ALA A 258 4.83 -0.56 11.21
CA ALA A 258 5.42 -0.13 12.48
C ALA A 258 4.70 1.09 13.08
N GLY A 259 4.27 2.03 12.23
CA GLY A 259 3.46 3.18 12.65
C GLY A 259 2.07 2.76 13.14
N ALA A 260 1.41 1.84 12.42
CA ALA A 260 0.12 1.29 12.80
C ALA A 260 0.21 0.54 14.14
N THR A 261 1.25 -0.27 14.35
CA THR A 261 1.51 -0.95 15.63
C THR A 261 1.67 0.05 16.78
N CYS A 262 2.51 1.08 16.63
CA CYS A 262 2.68 2.11 17.67
C CYS A 262 1.39 2.89 17.95
N PHE A 263 0.54 3.07 16.94
CA PHE A 263 -0.77 3.71 17.10
C PHE A 263 -1.77 2.80 17.84
N LEU A 264 -1.89 1.54 17.44
CA LEU A 264 -2.85 0.59 18.03
C LEU A 264 -2.53 0.25 19.48
N LEU A 265 -1.24 0.13 19.80
CA LEU A 265 -0.75 -0.13 21.17
C LEU A 265 -0.65 1.15 22.02
N ASP A 266 -1.03 2.32 21.49
CA ASP A 266 -0.92 3.64 22.15
C ASP A 266 0.49 3.95 22.72
N LEU A 267 1.54 3.48 22.04
CA LEU A 267 2.92 3.61 22.51
C LEU A 267 3.46 5.04 22.39
N ASP A 268 4.26 5.52 23.35
CA ASP A 268 4.99 6.78 23.20
C ASP A 268 6.15 6.64 22.18
N ASP A 269 5.84 6.94 20.92
CA ASP A 269 6.74 6.90 19.78
C ASP A 269 7.57 8.19 19.60
N SER A 270 7.52 9.13 20.55
CA SER A 270 8.22 10.42 20.45
C SER A 270 9.73 10.26 20.23
N SER A 271 10.29 9.19 20.81
CA SER A 271 11.69 8.81 20.75
C SER A 271 12.09 8.03 19.49
N ILE A 272 11.15 7.69 18.61
CA ILE A 272 11.42 7.08 17.31
C ILE A 272 11.79 8.19 16.32
N ASP A 273 13.07 8.15 15.90
CA ASP A 273 13.62 9.00 14.84
C ASP A 273 14.27 8.10 13.78
N HIS A 274 13.44 7.60 12.87
CA HIS A 274 13.88 6.73 11.79
C HIS A 274 13.19 7.12 10.48
N MET A 275 13.96 7.20 9.39
CA MET A 275 13.50 7.75 8.11
C MET A 275 12.30 7.01 7.49
N VAL A 276 12.14 5.72 7.77
CA VAL A 276 11.02 4.92 7.25
C VAL A 276 9.80 4.89 8.16
N TYR A 277 9.89 5.46 9.37
CA TYR A 277 8.78 5.54 10.31
C TYR A 277 7.83 6.69 9.92
N PRO A 278 6.52 6.44 9.72
CA PRO A 278 5.58 7.43 9.21
C PRO A 278 5.05 8.36 10.32
N LYS A 279 5.95 9.08 11.00
CA LYS A 279 5.68 9.83 12.23
C LYS A 279 4.47 10.77 12.17
N ASP A 280 4.33 11.51 11.07
CA ASP A 280 3.25 12.48 10.93
C ASP A 280 1.90 11.82 10.58
N LEU A 281 1.91 10.65 9.94
CA LEU A 281 0.72 9.85 9.69
C LEU A 281 0.20 9.23 11.01
N VAL A 282 1.10 8.81 11.90
CA VAL A 282 0.74 8.40 13.28
C VAL A 282 0.17 9.56 14.08
N ALA A 283 0.79 10.74 14.01
CA ALA A 283 0.27 11.94 14.65
C ALA A 283 -1.12 12.35 14.11
N TYR A 284 -1.35 12.18 12.80
CA TYR A 284 -2.65 12.39 12.17
C TYR A 284 -3.71 11.41 12.69
N ALA A 285 -3.37 10.13 12.80
CA ALA A 285 -4.24 9.10 13.37
C ALA A 285 -4.67 9.47 14.81
N ARG A 286 -3.71 9.86 15.67
CA ARG A 286 -3.96 10.27 17.06
C ARG A 286 -4.81 11.54 17.15
N LYS A 287 -4.57 12.53 16.28
CA LYS A 287 -5.40 13.74 16.22
C LYS A 287 -6.86 13.38 15.90
N LEU A 288 -7.08 12.56 14.86
CA LEU A 288 -8.40 12.09 14.51
C LEU A 288 -9.04 11.27 15.64
N GLN A 289 -8.27 10.46 16.37
CA GLN A 289 -8.73 9.71 17.54
C GLN A 289 -9.20 10.61 18.68
N ALA A 290 -8.38 11.61 19.04
CA ALA A 290 -8.70 12.58 20.08
C ALA A 290 -9.97 13.38 19.75
N ASP A 291 -10.19 13.67 18.45
CA ASP A 291 -11.39 14.33 17.96
C ASP A 291 -12.61 13.39 17.86
N GLY A 292 -12.46 12.09 18.12
CA GLY A 292 -13.50 11.08 17.90
C GLY A 292 -13.89 10.89 16.43
N ARG A 293 -13.03 11.33 15.49
CA ARG A 293 -13.28 11.35 14.06
C ARG A 293 -12.77 10.09 13.38
N TRP A 294 -13.48 9.72 12.32
CA TRP A 294 -13.04 8.75 11.32
C TRP A 294 -13.15 9.41 9.95
N THR A 295 -12.25 9.09 9.03
CA THR A 295 -12.33 9.61 7.64
C THR A 295 -13.43 8.91 6.85
N THR A 296 -13.80 7.68 7.26
CA THR A 296 -14.99 6.94 6.82
C THR A 296 -15.64 6.21 7.99
N THR A 297 -16.92 5.83 7.90
CA THR A 297 -17.64 5.21 9.03
C THR A 297 -17.43 3.68 9.10
N LYS A 298 -17.44 3.12 10.32
CA LYS A 298 -17.47 1.66 10.54
C LYS A 298 -18.74 1.01 9.97
N ASP A 299 -19.82 1.77 9.83
CA ASP A 299 -21.13 1.29 9.36
C ASP A 299 -21.34 1.42 7.84
N ALA A 300 -20.31 1.90 7.11
CA ALA A 300 -20.39 2.02 5.66
C ALA A 300 -20.62 0.64 5.01
N PRO A 301 -21.52 0.53 4.02
CA PRO A 301 -21.73 -0.73 3.30
C PRO A 301 -20.43 -1.29 2.75
N LEU A 302 -20.16 -2.56 3.04
CA LEU A 302 -18.99 -3.28 2.54
C LEU A 302 -19.14 -3.65 1.06
N GLU A 303 -20.35 -3.66 0.54
CA GLU A 303 -20.63 -3.82 -0.88
C GLU A 303 -20.42 -2.49 -1.62
N MET A 304 -19.84 -2.55 -2.82
CA MET A 304 -19.91 -1.39 -3.70
C MET A 304 -21.39 -1.16 -4.03
N SER A 305 -21.93 0.02 -3.71
CA SER A 305 -23.21 0.37 -4.33
C SER A 305 -22.95 0.39 -5.84
N ALA A 306 -23.79 -0.31 -6.61
CA ALA A 306 -23.81 -0.17 -8.06
C ALA A 306 -24.36 1.22 -8.38
N ALA A 307 -23.60 2.27 -8.10
CA ALA A 307 -23.98 3.64 -8.37
C ALA A 307 -23.11 4.19 -9.49
N VAL A 308 -23.75 4.24 -10.65
CA VAL A 308 -23.67 5.34 -11.62
C VAL A 308 -22.24 5.74 -11.95
N SER A 309 -21.74 5.19 -13.06
CA SER A 309 -20.74 5.83 -13.90
C SER A 309 -20.96 7.34 -13.87
N THR A 310 -20.15 8.06 -13.10
CA THR A 310 -19.99 9.50 -13.27
C THR A 310 -19.43 9.66 -14.67
N ARG A 311 -20.34 9.80 -15.63
CA ARG A 311 -20.05 10.54 -16.86
C ARG A 311 -19.40 11.82 -16.36
N PHE A 312 -18.11 11.96 -16.59
CA PHE A 312 -17.54 13.28 -16.72
C PHE A 312 -18.41 13.97 -17.77
N ASP A 313 -19.22 14.93 -17.33
CA ASP A 313 -19.97 15.80 -18.22
C ASP A 313 -18.99 16.38 -19.23
N ARG A 314 -19.06 15.87 -20.47
CA ARG A 314 -18.55 16.63 -21.61
C ARG A 314 -19.45 17.85 -21.72
N PRO A 315 -18.91 19.06 -21.91
CA PRO A 315 -19.71 20.16 -22.39
C PRO A 315 -20.36 19.72 -23.70
N ASP A 316 -21.68 19.91 -23.79
CA ASP A 316 -22.48 19.55 -24.94
C ASP A 316 -21.83 20.00 -26.25
N GLY A 317 -21.81 19.08 -27.21
CA GLY A 317 -21.26 19.31 -28.53
C GLY A 317 -22.00 20.45 -29.22
N GLU A 318 -21.25 21.49 -29.59
CA GLU A 318 -21.68 22.39 -30.64
C GLU A 318 -21.74 21.62 -31.97
N VAL A 319 -22.88 21.76 -32.62
CA VAL A 319 -23.21 21.19 -33.93
C VAL A 319 -22.30 21.84 -34.98
N CYS A 320 -21.47 21.04 -35.67
CA CYS A 320 -20.81 21.49 -36.90
C CYS A 320 -21.85 21.90 -37.94
N PRO A 321 -21.77 23.10 -38.54
CA PRO A 321 -22.54 23.42 -39.73
C PRO A 321 -21.94 22.70 -40.95
N LYS A 322 -22.83 22.40 -41.90
CA LYS A 322 -22.63 21.56 -43.10
C LYS A 322 -21.46 21.93 -43.99
#